data_AF-A0A7X7H0W3-F1
#
_entry.id   AF-A0A7X7H0W3-F1
#
_cell.length_a   1.000
_cell.length_b   1.000
_cell.length_c   1.000
_cell.angle_alpha   90.00
_cell.angle_beta   90.00
_cell.angle_gamma   90.00
#
_symmetry.space_group_name_H-M   'P 1'
#
loop_
_entity.id
_entity.type
_entity.pdbx_description
1 polymer ?
#
loop_
_entity_poly.entity_id
_entity_poly.type
_entity_poly.pdbx_seq_one_letter_code
_entity_poly.pdbx_strand_id
1 'polypeptide(L)'
;VITAPELNLFVCGEDIAASRGVSVVKLRRLLFFSVSLVIGINVATCGPIGFVGLLGPHICRKFVGTDHRKLAVASLLFGGAFLVLCDTAARMLWAPAEVPVGVLTSCIGSIFFLWLLVRAKRNF
;
A
#
# COMPACT_ATOMS: atom_id res chain seq x y z
N VAL A 1 -8.07 2.33 9.90
CA VAL A 1 -7.89 3.16 11.13
C VAL A 1 -8.73 2.61 12.28
N ILE A 2 -10.03 2.37 12.07
CA ILE A 2 -10.93 1.84 13.11
C ILE A 2 -10.49 0.45 13.61
N THR A 3 -10.16 -0.47 12.71
CA THR A 3 -9.70 -1.84 13.02
C THR A 3 -8.20 -1.94 13.33
N ALA A 4 -7.50 -0.82 13.52
CA ALA A 4 -6.04 -0.82 13.67
C ALA A 4 -5.52 -1.62 14.88
N PRO A 5 -6.16 -1.58 16.08
CA PRO A 5 -5.72 -2.40 17.22
C PRO A 5 -5.83 -3.90 16.94
N GLU A 6 -6.92 -4.32 16.28
CA GLU A 6 -7.16 -5.71 15.90
C GLU A 6 -6.15 -6.18 14.84
N LEU A 7 -5.81 -5.30 13.90
CA LEU A 7 -4.81 -5.56 12.86
C LEU A 7 -3.39 -5.64 13.42
N ASN A 8 -3.06 -4.83 14.44
CA ASN A 8 -1.79 -4.92 15.17
C ASN A 8 -1.63 -6.29 15.84
N LEU A 9 -2.69 -6.82 16.47
CA LEU A 9 -2.69 -8.15 17.07
C LEU A 9 -2.66 -9.26 16.02
N PHE A 10 -3.37 -9.08 14.90
CA PHE A 10 -3.43 -10.04 13.80
C PHE A 10 -2.04 -10.30 13.20
N VAL A 11 -1.17 -9.28 13.11
CA VAL A 11 0.20 -9.41 12.62
C VAL A 11 1.10 -10.24 13.55
N CYS A 12 0.78 -10.33 14.84
CA CYS A 12 1.51 -11.20 15.77
C CYS A 12 1.19 -12.69 15.59
N GLY A 13 0.12 -13.03 14.85
CA GLY A 13 -0.34 -14.38 14.61
C GLY A 13 -1.83 -14.53 14.89
N GLU A 14 -2.50 -15.39 14.12
CA GLU A 14 -3.95 -15.59 14.22
C GLU A 14 -4.37 -16.15 15.59
N ASP A 15 -3.60 -17.10 16.13
CA ASP A 15 -3.86 -17.70 17.45
C ASP A 15 -3.71 -16.69 18.58
N ILE A 16 -2.69 -15.83 18.51
CA ILE A 16 -2.46 -14.76 19.49
C ILE A 16 -3.61 -13.75 19.42
N ALA A 17 -4.02 -13.34 18.22
CA ALA A 17 -5.15 -12.43 18.05
C ALA A 17 -6.45 -13.02 18.58
N ALA A 18 -6.75 -14.29 18.27
CA ALA A 18 -7.93 -15.00 18.74
C ALA A 18 -7.95 -15.12 20.27
N SER A 19 -6.82 -15.46 20.90
CA SER A 19 -6.69 -15.54 22.36
C SER A 19 -6.91 -14.19 23.06
N ARG A 20 -6.68 -13.08 22.35
CA ARG A 20 -6.90 -11.70 22.81
C ARG A 20 -8.30 -11.17 22.49
N GLY A 21 -9.21 -12.03 22.04
CA GLY A 21 -10.62 -11.69 21.78
C GLY A 21 -10.88 -11.10 20.39
N VAL A 22 -9.89 -11.08 19.50
CA VAL A 22 -10.10 -10.64 18.11
C VAL A 22 -10.87 -11.71 17.35
N SER A 23 -11.99 -11.32 16.75
CA SER A 23 -12.76 -12.21 15.87
C SER A 23 -12.09 -12.34 14.50
N VAL A 24 -11.03 -13.15 14.43
CA VAL A 24 -10.15 -13.31 13.25
C VAL A 24 -10.91 -13.51 11.94
N VAL A 25 -11.89 -14.42 11.92
CA VAL A 25 -12.70 -14.70 10.72
C VAL A 25 -13.51 -13.49 10.27
N LYS A 26 -14.11 -12.75 11.23
CA LYS A 26 -14.90 -11.55 10.93
C LYS A 26 -13.99 -10.42 10.42
N LEU A 27 -12.86 -10.20 11.09
CA LEU A 27 -11.87 -9.19 10.68
C LEU A 27 -11.37 -9.46 9.24
N ARG A 28 -11.02 -10.71 8.93
CA ARG A 28 -10.57 -11.11 7.59
C ARG A 28 -11.63 -10.88 6.52
N ARG A 29 -12.88 -11.28 6.78
CA ARG A 29 -13.99 -11.03 5.85
C ARG A 29 -14.22 -9.54 5.65
N LEU A 30 -14.26 -8.76 6.72
CA LEU A 30 -14.44 -7.32 6.66
C LEU A 30 -13.34 -6.65 5.82
N LEU A 31 -12.07 -7.00 6.05
CA LEU A 31 -10.94 -6.49 5.27
C LEU A 31 -11.03 -6.89 3.81
N PHE A 32 -11.33 -8.16 3.53
CA PHE A 32 -11.43 -8.66 2.16
C PHE A 32 -12.52 -7.91 1.36
N PHE A 33 -13.74 -7.81 1.90
CA PHE A 33 -14.83 -7.11 1.22
C PHE A 33 -14.56 -5.61 1.09
N SER A 34 -14.08 -4.96 2.16
CA SER A 34 -13.84 -3.50 2.14
C SER A 34 -12.73 -3.12 1.16
N VAL A 35 -11.60 -3.84 1.20
CA VAL A 35 -10.46 -3.58 0.30
C VAL A 35 -10.84 -3.89 -1.14
N SER A 36 -11.49 -5.04 -1.39
CA SER A 36 -11.90 -5.41 -2.76
C SER A 36 -12.86 -4.40 -3.37
N LEU A 37 -13.82 -3.89 -2.59
CA LEU A 37 -14.75 -2.88 -3.07
C LEU A 37 -14.05 -1.56 -3.41
N VAL A 38 -13.19 -1.06 -2.51
CA VAL A 38 -12.45 0.20 -2.73
C VAL A 38 -11.50 0.09 -3.92
N ILE A 39 -10.73 -0.99 -4.01
CA ILE A 39 -9.80 -1.22 -5.12
C ILE A 39 -10.57 -1.44 -6.44
N GLY A 40 -11.68 -2.17 -6.41
CA GLY A 40 -12.52 -2.37 -7.59
C GLY A 40 -13.05 -1.06 -8.17
N ILE A 41 -13.58 -0.17 -7.31
CA ILE A 41 -14.04 1.17 -7.73
C ILE A 41 -12.86 2.00 -8.30
N ASN A 42 -11.69 1.93 -7.68
CA ASN A 42 -10.51 2.66 -8.14
C ASN A 42 -10.03 2.18 -9.52
N VAL A 43 -9.90 0.87 -9.71
CA VAL A 43 -9.45 0.29 -10.98
C VAL A 43 -10.47 0.51 -12.10
N ALA A 44 -11.77 0.44 -11.79
CA ALA A 44 -12.83 0.70 -12.77
C ALA A 44 -12.85 2.16 -13.27
N THR A 45 -12.40 3.12 -12.46
CA THR A 45 -12.43 4.55 -12.80
C THR A 45 -11.10 5.05 -13.39
N CYS A 46 -9.97 4.61 -12.84
CA CYS A 46 -8.64 5.13 -13.17
C CYS A 46 -7.80 4.14 -13.99
N GLY A 47 -8.30 2.92 -14.22
CA GLY A 47 -7.53 1.82 -14.77
C GLY A 47 -6.59 1.17 -13.74
N PRO A 48 -5.87 0.11 -14.14
CA PRO A 48 -4.97 -0.59 -13.23
C PRO A 48 -3.71 0.24 -12.94
N ILE A 49 -3.50 0.59 -11.68
CA ILE A 49 -2.29 1.28 -11.20
C ILE A 49 -1.48 0.36 -10.29
N GLY A 50 -0.24 0.09 -10.68
CA GLY A 50 0.68 -0.80 -9.96
C GLY A 50 1.57 -0.11 -8.93
N PHE A 51 2.12 -0.91 -8.02
CA PHE A 51 3.20 -0.62 -7.08
C PHE A 51 2.95 0.43 -5.98
N VAL A 52 2.02 1.37 -6.12
CA VAL A 52 1.75 2.39 -5.09
C VAL A 52 1.39 1.76 -3.74
N GLY A 53 0.55 0.72 -3.76
CA GLY A 53 0.13 -0.01 -2.56
C GLY A 53 1.25 -0.82 -1.89
N LEU A 54 2.36 -1.07 -2.58
CA LEU A 54 3.54 -1.73 -2.03
C LEU A 54 4.54 -0.68 -1.54
N LEU A 55 4.83 0.33 -2.37
CA LEU A 55 5.78 1.40 -2.09
C LEU A 55 5.38 2.21 -0.84
N GLY A 56 4.14 2.68 -0.80
CA GLY A 56 3.64 3.58 0.25
C GLY A 56 3.81 3.03 1.67
N PRO A 57 3.19 1.89 2.02
CA PRO A 57 3.29 1.33 3.37
C PRO A 57 4.71 0.87 3.71
N HIS A 58 5.52 0.39 2.75
CA HIS A 58 6.90 -0.01 3.05
C HIS A 58 7.78 1.17 3.40
N ILE A 59 7.69 2.27 2.65
CA ILE A 59 8.43 3.50 2.95
C ILE A 59 7.93 4.08 4.28
N CYS A 60 6.61 4.24 4.45
CA CYS A 60 6.03 4.82 5.64
C CYS A 60 6.34 4.00 6.90
N ARG A 61 6.38 2.67 6.81
CA ARG A 61 6.71 1.81 7.97
C ARG A 61 8.11 2.08 8.52
N LYS A 62 9.07 2.49 7.67
CA LYS A 62 10.42 2.87 8.12
C LYS A 62 10.43 4.20 8.89
N PHE A 63 9.51 5.11 8.59
CA PHE A 63 9.45 6.44 9.23
C PHE A 63 8.54 6.47 10.47
N VAL A 64 7.37 5.82 10.40
CA VAL A 64 6.31 5.96 11.41
C VAL A 64 6.14 4.70 12.27
N GLY A 65 6.86 3.63 11.94
CA GLY A 65 6.83 2.35 12.67
C GLY A 65 5.74 1.38 12.21
N THR A 66 5.48 0.37 13.03
CA THR A 66 4.60 -0.77 12.71
C THR A 66 3.15 -0.60 13.16
N ASP A 67 2.83 0.44 13.92
CA ASP A 67 1.46 0.72 14.37
C ASP A 67 0.56 1.06 13.17
N HIS A 68 -0.42 0.18 12.89
CA HIS A 68 -1.32 0.30 11.75
C HIS A 68 -2.17 1.58 11.76
N ARG A 69 -2.41 2.21 12.92
CA ARG A 69 -3.16 3.47 12.97
C ARG A 69 -2.37 4.60 12.31
N LYS A 70 -1.12 4.76 12.71
CA LYS A 70 -0.21 5.78 12.17
C LYS A 70 0.22 5.43 10.75
N LEU A 71 0.53 4.15 10.52
CA LEU A 71 0.94 3.65 9.21
C LEU A 71 -0.14 3.86 8.15
N ALA A 72 -1.42 3.62 8.46
CA ALA A 72 -2.51 3.81 7.50
C ALA A 72 -2.64 5.29 7.06
N VAL A 73 -2.59 6.23 8.01
CA VAL A 73 -2.68 7.67 7.71
C VAL A 73 -1.46 8.13 6.92
N ALA A 74 -0.26 7.74 7.35
CA ALA A 74 0.97 8.09 6.66
C ALA A 74 1.00 7.53 5.23
N SER A 75 0.59 6.28 5.05
CA SER A 75 0.55 5.62 3.72
C SER A 75 -0.48 6.25 2.81
N LEU A 76 -1.63 6.68 3.35
CA LEU A 76 -2.66 7.39 2.59
C LEU A 76 -2.13 8.72 2.06
N LEU A 77 -1.50 9.53 2.93
CA LEU A 77 -0.95 10.83 2.55
C LEU A 77 0.21 10.67 1.56
N PHE A 78 1.16 9.78 1.86
CA PHE A 78 2.31 9.54 1.01
C PHE A 78 1.90 8.97 -0.35
N GLY A 79 1.03 7.95 -0.37
CA GLY A 79 0.57 7.33 -1.62
C GLY A 79 -0.21 8.30 -2.50
N GLY A 80 -1.09 9.12 -1.92
CA GLY A 80 -1.83 10.15 -2.64
C GLY A 80 -0.92 11.21 -3.24
N ALA A 81 0.00 11.76 -2.45
CA ALA A 81 0.97 12.77 -2.92
C ALA A 81 1.89 12.19 -4.01
N PHE A 82 2.39 10.97 -3.82
CA PHE A 82 3.23 10.29 -4.79
C PHE A 82 2.52 10.08 -6.12
N LEU A 83 1.25 9.67 -6.10
CA LEU A 83 0.48 9.43 -7.32
C LEU A 83 0.21 10.73 -8.08
N VAL A 84 -0.12 11.83 -7.39
CA VAL A 84 -0.32 13.14 -8.01
C VAL A 84 0.97 13.65 -8.66
N LEU A 85 2.12 13.48 -7.98
CA LEU A 85 3.42 13.83 -8.56
C LEU A 85 3.74 13.01 -9.81
N CYS A 86 3.45 11.71 -9.78
CA CYS A 86 3.64 10.83 -10.94
C CYS A 86 2.72 11.21 -12.11
N ASP A 87 1.45 11.51 -11.84
CA ASP A 87 0.49 11.94 -12.87
C ASP A 87 0.93 13.28 -13.50
N THR A 88 1.35 14.23 -12.67
CA THR A 88 1.87 15.52 -13.14
C THR A 88 3.12 15.34 -14.00
N ALA A 89 4.08 14.52 -13.56
CA ALA A 89 5.29 14.24 -14.32
C ALA A 89 5.00 13.52 -15.65
N ALA A 90 4.05 12.57 -15.65
CA ALA A 90 3.65 11.86 -16.85
C ALA A 90 3.06 12.80 -17.91
N ARG A 91 2.28 13.81 -17.49
CA ARG A 91 1.72 14.83 -18.39
C ARG A 91 2.76 15.85 -18.88
N MET A 92 3.72 16.24 -18.04
CA MET A 92 4.69 17.28 -18.39
C MET A 92 5.86 16.78 -19.25
N LEU A 93 6.37 15.58 -18.99
CA LEU A 93 7.60 15.08 -19.62
C LEU A 93 7.41 14.58 -21.06
N TRP A 94 6.20 14.20 -21.45
CA TRP A 94 5.91 13.56 -22.75
C TRP A 94 4.92 14.31 -23.63
N ALA A 95 4.61 15.58 -23.33
CA ALA A 95 3.74 16.40 -24.17
C ALA A 95 4.27 16.44 -25.63
N PRO A 96 3.41 16.21 -26.66
CA PRO A 96 1.94 16.12 -26.63
C PRO A 96 1.34 14.70 -26.45
N ALA A 97 2.16 13.67 -26.23
CA ALA A 97 1.70 12.31 -26.02
C ALA A 97 1.38 12.04 -24.53
N GLU A 98 0.22 11.43 -24.26
CA GLU A 98 -0.18 11.08 -22.90
C GLU A 98 0.32 9.69 -22.52
N VAL A 99 1.27 9.62 -21.59
CA VAL A 99 1.73 8.35 -21.04
C VAL A 99 0.86 7.96 -19.84
N PRO A 100 0.34 6.72 -19.78
CA PRO A 100 -0.41 6.26 -18.61
C PRO A 100 0.45 6.32 -17.35
N VAL A 101 -0.05 6.96 -16.29
CA VAL A 101 0.66 7.11 -15.00
C VAL A 101 1.13 5.76 -14.43
N GLY A 102 0.38 4.68 -14.70
CA GLY A 102 0.73 3.32 -14.26
C GLY A 102 2.08 2.81 -14.81
N VAL A 103 2.53 3.29 -15.97
CA VAL A 103 3.85 2.96 -16.52
C VAL A 103 4.93 3.57 -15.64
N LEU A 104 4.79 4.87 -15.32
CA LEU A 104 5.74 5.59 -14.50
C LEU A 104 5.83 5.01 -13.08
N THR A 105 4.68 4.74 -12.44
CA THR A 105 4.65 4.16 -11.09
C THR A 105 5.23 2.75 -11.06
N SER A 106 5.05 1.96 -12.13
CA SER A 106 5.61 0.61 -12.23
C SER A 106 7.12 0.61 -12.45
N CYS A 107 7.65 1.53 -13.25
CA CYS A 107 9.10 1.70 -13.39
C CYS A 107 9.75 2.05 -12.05
N ILE A 108 9.22 3.04 -11.33
CA ILE A 108 9.76 3.44 -10.02
C ILE A 108 9.60 2.31 -9.00
N GLY A 109 8.42 1.69 -8.96
CA GLY A 109 8.10 0.63 -8.02
C GLY A 109 8.92 -0.64 -8.21
N SER A 110 9.19 -1.03 -9.44
CA SER A 110 10.02 -2.21 -9.76
C SER A 110 11.48 -2.01 -9.34
N ILE A 111 12.05 -0.81 -9.57
CA ILE A 111 13.40 -0.45 -9.09
C ILE A 111 13.46 -0.52 -7.57
N PHE A 112 12.45 0.03 -6.88
CA PHE A 112 12.36 -0.05 -5.42
C PHE A 112 12.24 -1.48 -4.90
N PHE A 113 11.41 -2.30 -5.55
CA PHE A 113 11.22 -3.71 -5.17
C PHE A 113 12.50 -4.53 -5.35
N LEU A 114 13.21 -4.34 -6.48
CA LEU A 114 14.51 -4.97 -6.72
C LEU A 114 15.53 -4.57 -5.65
N TRP A 115 15.59 -3.28 -5.30
CA TRP A 115 16.47 -2.80 -4.24
C TRP A 115 16.16 -3.46 -2.88
N LEU A 116 14.88 -3.59 -2.54
CA LEU A 116 14.43 -4.29 -1.33
C LEU A 116 14.87 -5.76 -1.32
N LEU A 117 14.70 -6.47 -2.43
CA LEU A 117 15.08 -7.88 -2.57
C LEU A 117 16.58 -8.09 -2.40
N VAL A 118 17.40 -7.28 -3.06
CA VAL A 118 18.87 -7.33 -2.93
C VAL A 118 19.31 -7.05 -1.49
N ARG A 119 18.67 -6.10 -0.81
CA ARG A 119 18.99 -5.78 0.59
C ARG A 119 18.54 -6.89 1.54
N ALA A 120 17.38 -7.50 1.32
CA ALA A 120 16.87 -8.58 2.18
C ALA A 120 17.81 -9.80 2.15
N LYS A 121 18.35 -10.14 0.97
CA LYS A 121 19.31 -11.24 0.80
C LYS A 121 20.63 -11.05 1.56
N ARG A 122 20.97 -9.81 1.95
CA ARG A 122 22.20 -9.47 2.70
C ARG A 122 22.06 -9.62 4.22
N ASN A 123 20.85 -9.87 4.74
CA ASN A 123 20.58 -9.99 6.18
C ASN A 123 20.26 -11.45 6.60
N PHE A 124 20.50 -12.41 5.70
CA PHE A 124 20.58 -13.84 6.00
C PHE A 124 22.04 -14.26 5.84
#